data_AF-A0A973X904-F1
#
_entry.id   AF-A0A973X904-F1
#
_cell.length_a   1.000
_cell.length_b   1.000
_cell.length_c   1.000
_cell.angle_alpha   90.00
_cell.angle_beta   90.00
_cell.angle_gamma   90.00
#
_symmetry.space_group_name_H-M   'P 1'
#
loop_
_entity.id
_entity.type
_entity.pdbx_description
1 polymer ?
#
loop_
_entity_poly.entity_id
_entity_poly.type
_entity_poly.pdbx_seq_one_letter_code
_entity_poly.pdbx_strand_id
1 'polypeptide(L)'
;NSQNTATNYTSGNEVFVDYAAGYGLGNGWVVGVGGYMRQQFTDDSGTGAPTNGNRAKAFAFGPSIKYENANHWFITAKLTQETGVQNATQGTALWVKAAVPF
;
A
#
# COMPACT_ATOMS: atom_id res chain seq x y z
N ASN A 1 -19.45 10.50 0.95
CA ASN A 1 -19.25 11.85 1.51
C ASN A 1 -19.90 11.92 2.89
N SER A 2 -19.09 11.86 3.94
CA SER A 2 -19.56 12.09 5.31
C SER A 2 -18.77 13.26 5.88
N GLN A 3 -19.44 14.40 6.08
CA GLN A 3 -18.87 15.55 6.78
C GLN A 3 -18.78 15.22 8.27
N ASN A 4 -17.61 15.45 8.87
CA ASN A 4 -17.47 15.46 10.32
C ASN A 4 -17.73 16.88 10.83
N THR A 5 -18.89 17.08 11.42
CA THR A 5 -19.42 18.38 11.85
C THR A 5 -18.70 18.99 13.07
N ALA A 6 -17.75 18.28 13.68
CA ALA A 6 -17.02 18.76 14.84
C ALA A 6 -15.82 19.68 14.50
N THR A 7 -15.28 19.60 13.28
CA THR A 7 -14.02 20.29 12.91
C THR A 7 -14.05 21.00 11.55
N ASN A 8 -15.19 21.03 10.85
CA ASN A 8 -15.27 21.52 9.46
C ASN A 8 -14.22 20.87 8.54
N TYR A 9 -13.91 19.59 8.77
CA TYR A 9 -12.92 18.85 8.01
C TYR A 9 -13.61 18.01 6.93
N THR A 10 -13.32 18.28 5.67
CA THR A 10 -13.80 17.48 4.54
C THR A 10 -12.74 16.44 4.23
N SER A 11 -13.06 15.15 4.41
CA SER A 11 -12.12 14.07 4.09
C SER A 11 -11.72 14.14 2.61
N GLY A 12 -10.44 14.36 2.35
CA GLY A 12 -9.91 14.34 1.00
C GLY A 12 -10.05 12.96 0.35
N ASN A 13 -10.21 12.95 -0.97
CA ASN A 13 -10.24 11.72 -1.76
C ASN A 13 -8.82 11.20 -1.97
N GLU A 14 -8.58 9.95 -1.59
CA GLU A 14 -7.34 9.22 -1.81
C GLU A 14 -7.58 8.09 -2.82
N VAL A 15 -6.61 7.86 -3.69
CA VAL A 15 -6.56 6.65 -4.53
C VAL A 15 -5.40 5.80 -4.07
N PHE A 16 -5.71 4.52 -3.86
CA PHE A 16 -4.76 3.49 -3.50
C PHE A 16 -4.82 2.38 -4.55
N VAL A 17 -3.67 2.10 -5.18
CA VAL A 17 -3.52 1.07 -6.21
C VAL A 17 -2.48 0.07 -5.74
N ASP A 18 -2.92 -1.15 -5.44
CA ASP A 18 -2.02 -2.28 -5.22
C ASP A 18 -1.68 -2.97 -6.53
N TYR A 19 -0.43 -3.39 -6.66
CA TYR A 19 0.01 -4.21 -7.80
C TYR A 19 0.96 -5.31 -7.34
N ALA A 20 0.89 -6.45 -8.03
CA ALA A 20 1.77 -7.58 -7.81
C ALA A 20 1.92 -8.38 -9.10
N ALA A 21 3.13 -8.86 -9.36
CA ALA A 21 3.45 -9.76 -10.45
C ALA A 21 4.36 -10.87 -9.89
N GLY A 22 4.08 -12.13 -10.24
CA GLY A 22 4.84 -13.26 -9.74
C GLY A 22 4.89 -14.41 -10.74
N TYR A 23 5.94 -15.21 -10.62
CA TYR A 23 6.20 -16.39 -11.41
C TYR A 23 6.22 -17.63 -10.50
N GLY A 24 5.38 -18.61 -10.83
CA GLY A 24 5.32 -19.88 -10.12
C GLY A 24 6.41 -20.83 -10.60
N LEU A 25 7.17 -21.39 -9.67
CA LEU A 25 8.27 -22.32 -9.96
C LEU A 25 7.80 -23.78 -10.13
N GLY A 26 6.51 -24.05 -9.97
CA GLY A 26 5.93 -25.39 -10.14
C GLY A 26 6.10 -26.34 -8.94
N ASN A 27 6.73 -25.88 -7.86
CA ASN A 27 7.02 -26.64 -6.64
C ASN A 27 6.41 -25.99 -5.38
N GLY A 28 5.31 -25.25 -5.54
CA GLY A 28 4.66 -24.48 -4.47
C GLY A 28 5.27 -23.10 -4.22
N TRP A 29 6.45 -22.80 -4.76
CA TRP A 29 7.07 -21.48 -4.66
C TRP A 29 6.60 -20.54 -5.76
N VAL A 30 6.33 -19.30 -5.37
CA VAL A 30 6.09 -18.17 -6.28
C VAL A 30 7.03 -17.05 -5.88
N VAL A 31 7.84 -16.59 -6.81
CA VAL A 31 8.70 -15.41 -6.63
C VAL A 31 8.13 -14.27 -7.45
N GLY A 32 8.20 -13.06 -6.93
CA GLY A 32 7.57 -11.93 -7.58
C GLY A 32 8.05 -10.60 -7.07
N VAL A 33 7.42 -9.57 -7.60
CA VAL A 33 7.57 -8.19 -7.17
C VAL A 33 6.19 -7.59 -7.00
N GLY A 34 6.08 -6.66 -6.08
CA GLY A 34 4.83 -5.96 -5.90
C GLY A 34 5.03 -4.69 -5.11
N GLY A 35 3.96 -3.93 -5.04
CA GLY A 35 4.01 -2.61 -4.48
C GLY A 35 2.64 -2.03 -4.29
N TYR A 36 2.62 -0.76 -3.94
CA TYR A 36 1.40 0.02 -3.93
C TYR A 36 1.73 1.45 -4.35
N MET A 37 0.77 2.12 -4.97
CA MET A 37 0.83 3.53 -5.28
C MET A 37 -0.31 4.22 -4.55
N ARG A 38 0.02 5.26 -3.78
CA ARG A 38 -0.99 6.13 -3.19
C ARG A 38 -0.83 7.54 -3.70
N GLN A 39 -1.95 8.15 -4.04
CA GLN A 39 -2.01 9.55 -4.42
C GLN A 39 -3.28 10.18 -3.84
N GLN A 40 -3.07 11.18 -2.98
CA GLN A 40 -4.14 12.05 -2.50
C GLN A 40 -4.43 13.11 -3.57
N PHE A 41 -5.68 13.21 -4.02
CA PHE A 41 -6.08 14.03 -5.17
C PHE A 41 -6.66 15.39 -4.79
N THR A 42 -7.21 15.56 -3.59
CA THR A 42 -7.93 16.78 -3.20
C THR A 42 -7.13 17.59 -2.19
N ASP A 43 -6.99 18.88 -2.48
CA ASP A 43 -6.45 19.89 -1.56
C ASP A 43 -7.41 20.08 -0.36
N ASP A 44 -6.88 20.20 0.86
CA ASP A 44 -7.68 20.58 2.03
C ASP A 44 -8.17 22.03 1.85
N SER A 45 -9.47 22.29 2.06
CA SER A 45 -10.03 23.65 2.06
C SER A 45 -10.58 24.03 3.45
N GLY A 46 -10.02 25.07 4.08
CA GLY A 46 -10.45 25.59 5.39
C GLY A 46 -9.45 26.60 5.98
N THR A 47 -9.87 27.41 6.96
CA THR A 47 -9.01 28.40 7.64
C THR A 47 -7.91 27.70 8.44
N GLY A 48 -6.70 27.63 7.86
CA GLY A 48 -5.54 26.90 8.39
C GLY A 48 -4.92 25.91 7.41
N ALA A 49 -5.53 25.70 6.23
CA ALA A 49 -4.97 24.85 5.19
C ALA A 49 -3.69 25.49 4.61
N PRO A 50 -2.54 24.78 4.60
CA PRO A 50 -1.33 25.28 3.96
C PRO A 50 -1.59 25.52 2.47
N THR A 51 -1.20 26.70 1.98
CA THR A 51 -1.42 27.23 0.63
C THR A 51 -0.82 26.40 -0.51
N ASN A 52 -0.20 25.26 -0.22
CA ASN A 52 0.64 24.53 -1.15
C ASN A 52 0.34 23.03 -1.23
N GLY A 53 -0.90 22.62 -0.95
CA GLY A 53 -1.43 21.29 -1.28
C GLY A 53 -0.59 20.15 -0.72
N ASN A 54 -0.96 19.62 0.45
CA ASN A 54 -0.37 18.40 1.00
C ASN A 54 -0.74 17.18 0.13
N ARG A 55 -0.15 17.08 -1.05
CA ARG A 55 -0.30 15.99 -1.99
C ARG A 55 0.61 14.86 -1.55
N ALA A 56 0.18 14.13 -0.53
CA ALA A 56 0.87 12.93 -0.12
C ALA A 56 0.88 11.94 -1.29
N LYS A 57 2.07 11.73 -1.86
CA LYS A 57 2.34 10.69 -2.85
C LYS A 57 3.27 9.70 -2.20
N ALA A 58 2.99 8.41 -2.30
CA ALA A 58 3.96 7.38 -1.96
C ALA A 58 3.89 6.25 -2.98
N PHE A 59 5.07 5.77 -3.37
CA PHE A 59 5.22 4.64 -4.26
C PHE A 59 6.05 3.58 -3.53
N ALA A 60 5.45 2.43 -3.24
CA ALA A 60 6.15 1.32 -2.63
C ALA A 60 6.42 0.25 -3.67
N PHE A 61 7.63 -0.29 -3.71
CA PHE A 61 7.98 -1.42 -4.57
C PHE A 61 8.96 -2.35 -3.85
N GLY A 62 8.86 -3.65 -4.10
CA GLY A 62 9.93 -4.57 -3.75
C GLY A 62 9.59 -6.04 -3.95
N PRO A 63 10.53 -6.93 -3.59
CA PRO A 63 10.42 -8.35 -3.84
C PRO A 63 9.36 -9.00 -2.95
N SER A 64 8.73 -10.05 -3.48
CA SER A 64 7.81 -10.92 -2.77
C SER A 64 8.13 -12.38 -3.02
N ILE A 65 7.95 -13.20 -2.01
CA ILE A 65 8.03 -14.65 -2.10
C ILE A 65 6.80 -15.25 -1.42
N LYS A 66 6.15 -16.19 -2.10
CA LYS A 66 5.07 -17.00 -1.55
C LYS A 66 5.46 -18.46 -1.61
N TYR A 67 5.12 -19.20 -0.57
CA TYR A 67 5.13 -20.65 -0.55
C TYR A 67 3.71 -21.15 -0.27
N GLU A 68 3.26 -22.09 -1.08
CA GLU A 68 1.98 -22.77 -0.96
C GLU A 68 2.23 -24.27 -0.94
N ASN A 69 1.63 -24.96 0.02
CA ASN A 69 1.81 -26.40 0.16
C ASN A 69 0.65 -27.19 -0.50
N ALA A 70 0.79 -28.52 -0.53
CA ALA A 70 -0.23 -29.42 -1.06
C ALA A 70 -1.58 -29.36 -0.31
N ASN A 71 -1.59 -28.92 0.94
CA ASN A 71 -2.81 -28.76 1.76
C ASN A 71 -3.42 -27.35 1.62
N HIS A 72 -3.04 -26.60 0.58
CA HIS A 72 -3.55 -25.26 0.27
C HIS A 72 -3.36 -24.19 1.36
N TRP A 73 -2.49 -24.41 2.36
CA TRP A 73 -2.03 -23.29 3.19
C TRP A 73 -0.90 -22.57 2.48
N PHE A 74 -0.82 -21.26 2.70
CA PHE A 74 0.24 -20.45 2.12
C PHE A 74 0.82 -19.46 3.12
N ILE A 75 2.09 -19.11 2.89
CA ILE A 75 2.77 -18.00 3.53
C ILE A 75 3.38 -17.11 2.45
N THR A 76 3.27 -15.80 2.61
CA THR A 76 3.85 -14.80 1.73
C THR A 76 4.67 -13.82 2.55
N ALA A 77 5.90 -13.58 2.14
CA ALA A 77 6.73 -12.50 2.63
C ALA A 77 6.94 -11.47 1.51
N LYS A 78 6.75 -10.18 1.80
CA LYS A 78 6.95 -9.09 0.85
C LYS A 78 7.76 -8.01 1.54
N LEU A 79 8.90 -7.65 0.96
CA LEU A 79 9.70 -6.51 1.40
C LEU A 79 9.41 -5.36 0.44
N THR A 80 8.79 -4.29 0.93
CA THR A 80 8.50 -3.10 0.11
C THR A 80 9.30 -1.93 0.62
N GLN A 81 9.95 -1.22 -0.29
CA GLN A 81 10.57 0.06 -0.01
C GLN A 81 9.69 1.18 -0.58
N GLU A 82 9.37 2.15 0.27
CA GLU A 82 8.65 3.35 -0.12
C GLU A 82 9.64 4.37 -0.71
N THR A 83 9.30 4.92 -1.87
CA THR A 83 10.09 5.88 -2.65
C THR A 83 9.17 6.95 -3.22
N GLY A 84 9.75 8.08 -3.63
CA GLY A 84 8.98 9.20 -4.20
C GLY A 84 8.00 9.85 -3.22
N VAL A 85 8.36 9.85 -1.93
CA VAL A 85 7.47 10.28 -0.87
C VAL A 85 7.53 11.80 -0.70
N GLN A 86 6.42 12.50 -0.96
CA GLN A 86 6.23 13.90 -0.58
C GLN A 86 5.29 13.94 0.62
N ASN A 87 5.69 14.61 1.71
CA ASN A 87 4.94 14.68 2.97
C ASN A 87 4.56 13.34 3.63
N ALA A 88 5.40 12.32 3.46
CA ALA A 88 5.25 11.06 4.19
C ALA A 88 6.60 10.37 4.44
N THR A 89 6.58 9.40 5.34
CA THR A 89 7.79 8.71 5.80
C THR A 89 8.32 7.79 4.71
N GLN A 90 9.54 8.04 4.24
CA GLN A 90 10.27 7.09 3.42
C GLN A 90 10.73 5.92 4.30
N GLY A 91 10.29 4.70 4.01
CA GLY A 91 10.55 3.54 4.88
C GLY A 91 10.62 2.22 4.13
N THR A 92 11.20 1.21 4.79
CA THR A 92 11.14 -0.18 4.33
C THR A 92 10.15 -0.92 5.22
N ALA A 93 9.17 -1.59 4.61
CA ALA A 93 8.17 -2.38 5.30
C ALA A 93 8.32 -3.86 4.92
N LEU A 94 8.33 -4.72 5.93
CA LEU A 94 8.25 -6.18 5.77
C LEU A 94 6.82 -6.62 6.07
N TRP A 95 6.18 -7.24 5.09
CA TRP A 95 4.85 -7.80 5.21
C TRP A 95 4.93 -9.32 5.25
N VAL A 96 4.27 -9.93 6.23
CA VAL A 96 4.11 -11.38 6.31
C VAL A 96 2.63 -11.69 6.35
N LYS A 97 2.16 -12.54 5.43
CA LYS A 97 0.77 -13.00 5.35
C LYS A 97 0.75 -14.52 5.37
N ALA A 98 -0.15 -15.11 6.13
CA ALA A 98 -0.38 -16.55 6.14
C ALA A 98 -1.88 -16.83 6.08
N ALA A 99 -2.28 -17.89 5.39
CA ALA A 99 -3.65 -18.38 5.40
C ALA A 99 -3.64 -19.90 5.48
N VAL A 100 -4.58 -20.43 6.27
CA VAL A 100 -4.74 -21.86 6.54
C VAL A 100 -6.20 -22.20 6.27
N PRO A 101 -6.50 -23.14 5.37
CA PRO A 101 -7.87 -23.63 5.18
C PRO A 101 -8.32 -24.44 6.41
N PHE A 102 -9.59 -24.30 6.78
CA PHE A 102 -10.24 -24.99 7.90
C PHE A 102 -11.33 -25.95 7.41
#